data_AF-A0A7Y5GQR9-F1
#
_entry.id   AF-A0A7Y5GQR9-F1
#
_cell.length_a   1.000
_cell.length_b   1.000
_cell.length_c   1.000
_cell.angle_alpha   90.00
_cell.angle_beta   90.00
_cell.angle_gamma   90.00
#
_symmetry.space_group_name_H-M   'P 1'
#
loop_
_entity.id
_entity.type
_entity.pdbx_description
1 polymer ?
#
loop_
_entity_poly.entity_id
_entity_poly.type
_entity_poly.pdbx_seq_one_letter_code
_entity_poly.pdbx_strand_id
1 'polypeptide(L)'
;MKSFFLTVLFLIFTALTAVPQEKVVKSLPEIKTLLPYSVKMMDGKPGRITLNTATVALYREELYQEWAGSDWMNYFLIIQENDTAAKKLTTETKMWDNGWKSYQRAVFTYTGSFSDTTARLLSMVMSMYPDTAWSDFSITEWIYDQNNFLVEFRTSYIFGGVTAPAEKQVFENNSLGLPQVITVQSAEFGTGVLENVTRYTYQYNQSNQADLTSITEAAWENANWKDTSKILYTRNAKLNPLTIVYQNITGGNVIENMSRQEYVYYAGDELVNTMEYKFWSSFGSTWGNSSRESYTYNSNGDVLTYNYEIFIDNNYVPFSRETSAYDLAGLKLSNLRENYENGNWVNDDRTLYYYVPTTGVKEKETAVASYGLSQNYPNPFNPSTVIRYTLTNPVQITLKVYDALGKEVSTLVNAEQSAGEYRVAFDGSGLSSGIYYYTLTTPAGSVSKKMLLMK
;
A
#
# COMPACT_ATOMS: atom_id res chain seq x y z
N MET A 1 -0.20 -23.37 -28.83
CA MET A 1 1.04 -23.43 -28.00
C MET A 1 1.32 -22.16 -27.18
N LYS A 2 0.78 -20.97 -27.53
CA LYS A 2 0.65 -19.81 -26.60
C LYS A 2 -0.24 -20.07 -25.38
N SER A 3 -1.12 -21.08 -25.47
CA SER A 3 -1.99 -21.53 -24.38
C SER A 3 -1.29 -22.35 -23.30
N PHE A 4 -0.07 -22.87 -23.51
CA PHE A 4 0.55 -23.80 -22.55
C PHE A 4 1.36 -23.08 -21.46
N PHE A 5 1.84 -21.85 -21.71
CA PHE A 5 2.59 -21.05 -20.73
C PHE A 5 1.70 -20.17 -19.83
N LEU A 6 0.52 -19.75 -20.30
CA LEU A 6 -0.52 -19.26 -19.39
C LEU A 6 -0.93 -20.37 -18.42
N THR A 7 -0.97 -21.62 -18.87
CA THR A 7 -1.20 -22.78 -17.99
C THR A 7 -0.04 -23.04 -17.03
N VAL A 8 1.23 -22.75 -17.37
CA VAL A 8 2.36 -22.91 -16.42
C VAL A 8 2.41 -21.78 -15.37
N LEU A 9 2.10 -20.53 -15.73
CA LEU A 9 1.97 -19.43 -14.76
C LEU A 9 0.72 -19.60 -13.87
N PHE A 10 -0.39 -20.07 -14.47
CA PHE A 10 -1.58 -20.49 -13.75
C PHE A 10 -1.32 -21.75 -12.91
N LEU A 11 -0.46 -22.69 -13.35
CA LEU A 11 -0.06 -23.88 -12.60
C LEU A 11 0.87 -23.58 -11.43
N ILE A 12 1.72 -22.54 -11.50
CA ILE A 12 2.48 -22.07 -10.34
C ILE A 12 1.52 -21.38 -9.36
N PHE A 13 0.54 -20.61 -9.85
CA PHE A 13 -0.54 -20.06 -9.01
C PHE A 13 -1.49 -21.14 -8.44
N THR A 14 -1.77 -22.23 -9.16
CA THR A 14 -2.67 -23.31 -8.70
C THR A 14 -1.94 -24.43 -7.96
N ALA A 15 -0.64 -24.61 -8.11
CA ALA A 15 0.17 -25.49 -7.25
C ALA A 15 0.31 -24.91 -5.84
N LEU A 16 0.15 -23.59 -5.68
CA LEU A 16 -0.06 -22.90 -4.41
C LEU A 16 -1.51 -23.04 -3.85
N THR A 17 -2.42 -23.70 -4.58
CA THR A 17 -3.82 -23.94 -4.14
C THR A 17 -4.15 -25.39 -3.83
N ALA A 18 -3.17 -26.23 -3.49
CA ALA A 18 -3.45 -27.53 -2.85
C ALA A 18 -3.84 -27.39 -1.37
N VAL A 19 -4.59 -26.34 -1.03
CA VAL A 19 -5.34 -26.15 0.21
C VAL A 19 -6.81 -26.00 -0.22
N PRO A 20 -7.76 -26.71 0.42
CA PRO A 20 -9.09 -26.92 -0.14
C PRO A 20 -9.79 -25.61 -0.52
N GLN A 21 -10.29 -25.58 -1.75
CA GLN A 21 -11.16 -24.55 -2.29
C GLN A 21 -12.45 -24.45 -1.46
N GLU A 22 -12.49 -23.51 -0.52
CA GLU A 22 -13.70 -22.81 -0.07
C GLU A 22 -13.30 -21.62 0.82
N LYS A 23 -13.80 -20.42 0.46
CA LYS A 23 -13.56 -19.07 1.04
C LYS A 23 -12.37 -18.26 0.48
N VAL A 24 -12.70 -17.45 -0.53
CA VAL A 24 -12.12 -16.14 -0.90
C VAL A 24 -10.63 -15.94 -0.60
N VAL A 25 -9.77 -16.28 -1.57
CA VAL A 25 -8.39 -15.78 -1.60
C VAL A 25 -8.42 -14.34 -2.11
N LYS A 26 -8.47 -13.35 -1.22
CA LYS A 26 -8.26 -11.94 -1.58
C LYS A 26 -6.76 -11.74 -1.94
N SER A 27 -6.50 -11.00 -3.01
CA SER A 27 -5.16 -10.78 -3.58
C SER A 27 -4.21 -10.11 -2.59
N LEU A 28 -2.91 -10.41 -2.72
CA LEU A 28 -1.84 -9.74 -1.99
C LEU A 28 -1.92 -8.21 -2.17
N PRO A 29 -1.43 -7.44 -1.18
CA PRO A 29 -1.35 -5.99 -1.30
C PRO A 29 -0.55 -5.61 -2.56
N GLU A 30 -1.11 -4.78 -3.46
CA GLU A 30 -0.41 -4.31 -4.67
C GLU A 30 0.87 -3.55 -4.28
N ILE A 31 1.89 -3.47 -5.14
CA ILE A 31 3.12 -2.70 -4.88
C ILE A 31 2.83 -1.26 -4.36
N LYS A 32 1.72 -0.66 -4.79
CA LYS A 32 1.22 0.65 -4.30
C LYS A 32 0.96 0.68 -2.78
N THR A 33 0.53 -0.42 -2.19
CA THR A 33 0.26 -0.57 -0.74
C THR A 33 1.51 -0.92 0.08
N LEU A 34 2.58 -1.39 -0.58
CA LEU A 34 3.90 -1.61 0.04
C LEU A 34 4.77 -0.34 0.07
N LEU A 35 4.41 0.66 -0.73
CA LEU A 35 4.96 1.99 -0.60
C LEU A 35 4.25 2.72 0.54
N PRO A 36 4.95 3.48 1.40
CA PRO A 36 4.26 4.33 2.35
C PRO A 36 3.35 5.31 1.59
N TYR A 37 2.23 5.69 2.20
CA TYR A 37 1.29 6.72 1.69
C TYR A 37 1.98 8.02 1.24
N SER A 38 3.22 8.26 1.69
CA SER A 38 4.08 9.40 1.34
C SER A 38 4.83 9.27 0.01
N VAL A 39 4.82 8.10 -0.64
CA VAL A 39 5.29 7.94 -2.02
C VAL A 39 4.14 8.33 -2.93
N LYS A 40 4.22 9.55 -3.46
CA LYS A 40 3.35 9.95 -4.55
C LYS A 40 3.79 9.23 -5.83
N MET A 41 3.27 8.02 -6.04
CA MET A 41 3.26 7.39 -7.35
C MET A 41 2.29 8.17 -8.22
N MET A 42 2.83 9.04 -9.07
CA MET A 42 2.19 9.77 -10.16
C MET A 42 0.65 9.65 -10.31
N ASP A 43 -0.08 10.49 -9.58
CA ASP A 43 -1.36 11.01 -10.07
C ASP A 43 -1.08 12.02 -11.19
N GLY A 44 -0.91 11.54 -12.42
CA GLY A 44 -1.04 12.37 -13.63
C GLY A 44 0.04 13.45 -13.90
N LYS A 45 1.21 13.38 -13.25
CA LYS A 45 2.38 14.23 -13.56
C LYS A 45 3.65 13.38 -13.63
N PRO A 46 4.14 13.02 -14.82
CA PRO A 46 5.30 12.15 -14.91
C PRO A 46 6.62 12.92 -14.85
N GLY A 47 7.68 12.34 -14.27
CA GLY A 47 9.03 12.92 -14.28
C GLY A 47 9.86 12.84 -12.99
N ARG A 48 9.24 12.71 -11.82
CA ARG A 48 9.95 12.61 -10.53
C ARG A 48 9.26 11.61 -9.60
N ILE A 49 9.93 10.50 -9.28
CA ILE A 49 9.51 9.62 -8.19
C ILE A 49 10.16 10.15 -6.92
N THR A 50 9.34 10.79 -6.09
CA THR A 50 9.82 11.44 -4.86
C THR A 50 9.20 10.77 -3.64
N LEU A 51 10.04 10.40 -2.70
CA LEU A 51 9.62 10.01 -1.36
C LEU A 51 9.53 11.30 -0.52
N ASN A 52 8.34 11.65 -0.02
CA ASN A 52 8.23 12.69 1.00
C ASN A 52 8.73 12.12 2.34
N THR A 53 9.98 12.39 2.66
CA THR A 53 10.64 11.84 3.85
C THR A 53 10.15 12.46 5.16
N ALA A 54 9.52 13.64 5.13
CA ALA A 54 8.98 14.31 6.31
C ALA A 54 7.73 13.61 6.87
N THR A 55 7.09 12.75 6.07
CA THR A 55 5.89 11.98 6.45
C THR A 55 6.18 10.49 6.65
N VAL A 56 7.41 10.04 6.37
CA VAL A 56 7.85 8.66 6.64
C VAL A 56 8.26 8.56 8.10
N ALA A 57 7.46 7.88 8.90
CA ALA A 57 7.81 7.57 10.28
C ALA A 57 9.10 6.72 10.33
N LEU A 58 9.94 6.93 11.35
CA LEU A 58 11.14 6.09 11.58
C LEU A 58 10.76 4.62 11.77
N TYR A 59 9.59 4.38 12.36
CA TYR A 59 8.97 3.08 12.51
C TYR A 59 7.45 3.21 12.37
N ARG A 60 6.80 2.26 11.71
CA ARG A 60 5.34 2.16 11.62
C ARG A 60 4.91 0.71 11.65
N GLU A 61 3.84 0.42 12.38
CA GLU A 61 3.06 -0.81 12.23
C GLU A 61 1.67 -0.44 11.68
N GLU A 62 1.15 -1.23 10.75
CA GLU A 62 -0.23 -1.14 10.28
C GLU A 62 -0.83 -2.55 10.32
N LEU A 63 -1.81 -2.76 11.19
CA LEU A 63 -2.52 -4.02 11.31
C LEU A 63 -3.80 -3.96 10.48
N TYR A 64 -4.01 -4.94 9.62
CA TYR A 64 -5.23 -5.11 8.83
C TYR A 64 -6.05 -6.26 9.41
N GLN A 65 -7.25 -5.92 9.90
CA GLN A 65 -8.24 -6.86 10.42
C GLN A 65 -9.51 -6.73 9.58
N GLU A 66 -10.23 -7.82 9.34
CA GLU A 66 -11.56 -7.83 8.71
C GLU A 66 -12.55 -8.47 9.68
N TRP A 67 -13.81 -8.03 9.66
CA TRP A 67 -14.87 -8.67 10.42
C TRP A 67 -15.60 -9.66 9.50
N ALA A 68 -15.49 -10.97 9.76
CA ALA A 68 -16.15 -11.99 8.95
C ALA A 68 -17.06 -12.86 9.82
N GLY A 69 -18.37 -12.80 9.58
CA GLY A 69 -19.38 -13.48 10.41
C GLY A 69 -19.51 -12.83 11.78
N SER A 70 -18.95 -13.47 12.82
CA SER A 70 -19.00 -13.02 14.22
C SER A 70 -17.63 -12.67 14.82
N ASP A 71 -16.54 -12.80 14.07
CA ASP A 71 -15.19 -12.70 14.60
C ASP A 71 -14.29 -11.76 13.78
N TRP A 72 -13.32 -11.13 14.46
CA TRP A 72 -12.21 -10.43 13.83
C TRP A 72 -11.21 -11.43 13.28
N MET A 73 -10.94 -11.33 11.99
CA MET A 73 -9.93 -12.09 11.26
C MET A 73 -8.72 -11.18 11.03
N ASN A 74 -7.54 -11.58 11.50
CA ASN A 74 -6.28 -10.89 11.20
C ASN A 74 -5.80 -11.33 9.82
N TYR A 75 -5.31 -10.40 9.00
CA TYR A 75 -4.78 -10.71 7.68
C TYR A 75 -3.33 -10.30 7.53
N PHE A 76 -3.06 -9.01 7.67
CA PHE A 76 -1.74 -8.45 7.38
C PHE A 76 -1.25 -7.55 8.52
N LEU A 77 0.05 -7.59 8.77
CA LEU A 77 0.76 -6.62 9.58
C LEU A 77 1.88 -6.06 8.71
N ILE A 78 1.79 -4.77 8.40
CA ILE A 78 2.83 -4.06 7.64
C ILE A 78 3.73 -3.35 8.65
N ILE A 79 5.02 -3.60 8.57
CA ILE A 79 6.04 -2.98 9.41
C ILE A 79 6.93 -2.14 8.49
N GLN A 80 7.06 -0.84 8.76
CA GLN A 80 7.97 0.04 8.03
C GLN A 80 9.08 0.52 8.94
N GLU A 81 10.32 0.42 8.50
CA GLU A 81 11.51 0.90 9.22
C GLU A 81 12.34 1.78 8.30
N ASN A 82 12.60 3.03 8.73
CA ASN A 82 13.41 3.97 7.97
C ASN A 82 14.77 4.19 8.65
N ASP A 83 15.83 3.67 8.05
CA ASP A 83 17.21 3.93 8.43
C ASP A 83 17.73 5.11 7.63
N THR A 84 17.68 6.29 8.25
CA THR A 84 18.07 7.55 7.64
C THR A 84 19.57 7.67 7.40
N ALA A 85 20.39 6.97 8.19
CA ALA A 85 21.84 6.94 8.04
C ALA A 85 22.25 6.04 6.86
N ALA A 86 21.61 4.87 6.75
CA ALA A 86 21.84 3.95 5.63
C ALA A 86 21.08 4.34 4.34
N LYS A 87 20.19 5.34 4.42
CA LYS A 87 19.30 5.79 3.33
C LYS A 87 18.44 4.64 2.80
N LYS A 88 17.86 3.89 3.73
CA LYS A 88 17.06 2.70 3.46
C LYS A 88 15.70 2.78 4.13
N LEU A 89 14.66 2.42 3.40
CA LEU A 89 13.33 2.19 3.94
C LEU A 89 12.98 0.72 3.71
N THR A 90 12.69 -0.01 4.78
CA THR A 90 12.24 -1.40 4.72
C THR A 90 10.74 -1.43 5.00
N THR A 91 9.99 -2.14 4.16
CA THR A 91 8.59 -2.49 4.42
C THR A 91 8.48 -4.00 4.46
N GLU A 92 8.03 -4.57 5.57
CA GLU A 92 7.79 -5.99 5.75
C GLU A 92 6.29 -6.22 5.90
N THR A 93 5.74 -7.14 5.12
CA THR A 93 4.38 -7.64 5.29
C THR A 93 4.43 -9.00 5.96
N LYS A 94 3.76 -9.10 7.09
CA LYS A 94 3.49 -10.36 7.78
C LYS A 94 2.04 -10.76 7.53
N MET A 95 1.82 -12.05 7.28
CA MET A 95 0.49 -12.63 7.18
C MET A 95 0.16 -13.41 8.44
N TRP A 96 -1.11 -13.38 8.83
CA TRP A 96 -1.60 -14.19 9.91
C TRP A 96 -1.94 -15.61 9.43
N ASP A 97 -1.18 -16.60 9.88
CA ASP A 97 -1.44 -18.02 9.68
C ASP A 97 -1.05 -18.78 10.96
N ASN A 98 -2.02 -18.86 11.89
CA ASN A 98 -1.82 -19.37 13.25
C ASN A 98 -0.67 -18.67 14.01
N GLY A 99 -0.43 -17.41 13.68
CA GLY A 99 0.70 -16.60 14.13
C GLY A 99 1.15 -15.64 13.02
N TRP A 100 1.92 -14.62 13.39
CA TRP A 100 2.51 -13.72 12.39
C TRP A 100 3.69 -14.39 11.71
N LYS A 101 3.55 -14.63 10.40
CA LYS A 101 4.63 -15.13 9.56
C LYS A 101 5.05 -14.03 8.59
N SER A 102 6.35 -13.79 8.49
CA SER A 102 6.89 -12.95 7.42
C SER A 102 6.50 -13.55 6.08
N TYR A 103 6.08 -12.70 5.14
CA TYR A 103 5.61 -13.13 3.83
C TYR A 103 6.38 -12.42 2.72
N GLN A 104 6.40 -11.09 2.77
CA GLN A 104 7.03 -10.24 1.78
C GLN A 104 7.81 -9.09 2.42
N ARG A 105 8.88 -8.66 1.76
CA ARG A 105 9.68 -7.51 2.16
C ARG A 105 10.08 -6.70 0.94
N ALA A 106 9.93 -5.38 1.02
CA ALA A 106 10.48 -4.44 0.07
C ALA A 106 11.54 -3.59 0.77
N VAL A 107 12.75 -3.52 0.21
CA VAL A 107 13.84 -2.66 0.70
C VAL A 107 14.12 -1.59 -0.34
N PHE A 108 13.79 -0.35 -0.01
CA PHE A 108 14.04 0.82 -0.84
C PHE A 108 15.35 1.48 -0.46
N THR A 109 16.12 1.92 -1.46
CA THR A 109 17.27 2.81 -1.28
C THR A 109 16.96 4.17 -1.90
N TYR A 110 17.51 5.25 -1.33
CA TYR A 110 17.21 6.61 -1.80
C TYR A 110 18.40 7.59 -1.70
N THR A 111 18.28 8.74 -2.35
CA THR A 111 19.30 9.81 -2.36
C THR A 111 19.25 10.72 -1.11
N GLY A 112 20.38 11.38 -0.79
CA GLY A 112 20.46 12.54 0.11
C GLY A 112 20.45 12.30 1.64
N SER A 113 20.66 13.38 2.40
CA SER A 113 20.28 13.52 3.83
C SER A 113 19.04 14.45 3.89
N PHE A 114 18.27 14.38 4.98
CA PHE A 114 16.88 14.84 5.14
C PHE A 114 16.62 16.37 5.01
N SER A 115 17.52 17.17 4.44
CA SER A 115 17.43 18.63 4.48
C SER A 115 16.41 19.27 3.52
N ASP A 116 15.90 18.55 2.51
CA ASP A 116 15.08 19.13 1.42
C ASP A 116 13.63 18.59 1.31
N THR A 117 13.09 17.95 2.35
CA THR A 117 11.69 17.41 2.38
C THR A 117 11.34 16.34 1.33
N THR A 118 12.21 16.05 0.35
CA THR A 118 12.02 14.98 -0.65
C THR A 118 13.31 14.21 -0.95
N ALA A 119 13.23 12.88 -1.01
CA ALA A 119 14.30 12.00 -1.49
C ALA A 119 13.91 11.36 -2.84
N ARG A 120 14.88 10.85 -3.60
CA ARG A 120 14.63 10.07 -4.83
C ARG A 120 14.88 8.60 -4.58
N LEU A 121 13.97 7.74 -5.01
CA LEU A 121 14.18 6.29 -4.99
C LEU A 121 15.27 5.93 -5.98
N LEU A 122 16.21 5.08 -5.58
CA LEU A 122 17.32 4.59 -6.40
C LEU A 122 17.10 3.12 -6.76
N SER A 123 16.73 2.30 -5.77
CA SER A 123 16.37 0.91 -6.02
C SER A 123 15.34 0.39 -5.02
N MET A 124 14.67 -0.69 -5.41
CA MET A 124 13.79 -1.50 -4.58
C MET A 124 14.17 -2.96 -4.79
N VAL A 125 14.44 -3.66 -3.70
CA VAL A 125 14.60 -5.12 -3.72
C VAL A 125 13.35 -5.72 -3.08
N MET A 126 12.66 -6.59 -3.82
CA MET A 126 11.58 -7.39 -3.26
C MET A 126 12.08 -8.78 -2.90
N SER A 127 11.74 -9.19 -1.68
CA SER A 127 12.04 -10.49 -1.12
C SER A 127 10.74 -11.18 -0.68
N MET A 128 10.71 -12.50 -0.77
CA MET A 128 9.70 -13.36 -0.17
C MET A 128 10.32 -14.19 0.94
N TYR A 129 9.51 -14.64 1.89
CA TYR A 129 9.94 -15.50 2.99
C TYR A 129 9.30 -16.89 2.83
N PRO A 130 9.86 -17.77 1.99
CA PRO A 130 9.22 -19.03 1.66
C PRO A 130 9.14 -20.01 2.83
N ASP A 131 10.05 -19.95 3.81
CA ASP A 131 9.99 -20.80 5.02
C ASP A 131 10.90 -20.29 6.17
N THR A 132 12.23 -20.25 5.95
CA THR A 132 13.24 -20.04 7.02
C THR A 132 14.17 -18.84 6.79
N ALA A 133 14.19 -18.29 5.58
CA ALA A 133 15.03 -17.16 5.22
C ALA A 133 14.39 -16.31 4.11
N TRP A 134 14.81 -15.05 4.03
CA TRP A 134 14.43 -14.16 2.93
C TRP A 134 15.11 -14.60 1.63
N SER A 135 14.35 -14.62 0.55
CA SER A 135 14.83 -14.84 -0.81
C SER A 135 14.41 -13.66 -1.69
N ASP A 136 15.39 -12.95 -2.24
CA ASP A 136 15.16 -11.87 -3.18
C ASP A 136 14.66 -12.44 -4.51
N PHE A 137 13.60 -11.86 -5.06
CA PHE A 137 13.00 -12.33 -6.32
C PHE A 137 12.91 -11.24 -7.38
N SER A 138 12.97 -9.95 -7.01
CA SER A 138 13.07 -8.87 -7.98
C SER A 138 13.90 -7.69 -7.48
N ILE A 139 14.52 -7.00 -8.43
CA ILE A 139 15.21 -5.73 -8.24
C ILE A 139 14.64 -4.73 -9.23
N THR A 140 14.26 -3.56 -8.73
CA THR A 140 13.83 -2.43 -9.53
C THR A 140 14.79 -1.26 -9.29
N GLU A 141 15.17 -0.55 -10.35
CA GLU A 141 16.12 0.56 -10.30
C GLU A 141 15.56 1.79 -11.02
N TRP A 142 15.84 2.96 -10.46
CA TRP A 142 15.48 4.27 -11.01
C TRP A 142 16.73 5.08 -11.28
N ILE A 143 16.89 5.51 -12.53
CA ILE A 143 18.09 6.20 -13.02
C ILE A 143 17.70 7.61 -13.44
N TYR A 144 18.48 8.58 -12.98
CA TYR A 144 18.23 10.00 -13.19
C TYR A 144 19.36 10.66 -13.99
N ASP A 145 19.04 11.70 -14.75
CA ASP A 145 20.03 12.54 -15.41
C ASP A 145 20.68 13.55 -14.45
N GLN A 146 21.59 14.38 -14.98
CA GLN A 146 22.25 15.46 -14.24
C GLN A 146 21.31 16.53 -13.67
N ASN A 147 20.09 16.64 -14.23
CA ASN A 147 19.04 17.56 -13.77
C ASN A 147 18.08 16.88 -12.77
N ASN A 148 18.36 15.64 -12.38
CA ASN A 148 17.54 14.79 -11.52
C ASN A 148 16.15 14.43 -12.10
N PHE A 149 16.04 14.35 -13.42
CA PHE A 149 14.87 13.79 -14.09
C PHE A 149 15.02 12.29 -14.30
N LEU A 150 13.95 11.53 -14.07
CA LEU A 150 13.96 10.09 -14.32
C LEU A 150 14.14 9.85 -15.83
N VAL A 151 15.19 9.12 -16.22
CA VAL A 151 15.49 8.80 -17.62
C VAL A 151 15.41 7.32 -17.92
N GLU A 152 15.57 6.46 -16.91
CA GLU A 152 15.42 5.03 -17.07
C GLU A 152 14.84 4.41 -15.79
N PHE A 153 13.96 3.43 -16.00
CA PHE A 153 13.42 2.54 -14.99
C PHE A 153 13.65 1.12 -15.48
N ARG A 154 14.15 0.23 -14.63
CA ARG A 154 14.33 -1.18 -15.03
C ARG A 154 14.02 -2.12 -13.89
N THR A 155 13.46 -3.27 -14.25
CA THR A 155 13.18 -4.37 -13.32
C THR A 155 13.88 -5.63 -13.82
N SER A 156 14.48 -6.35 -12.88
CA SER A 156 15.10 -7.65 -13.09
C SER A 156 14.51 -8.66 -12.11
N TYR A 157 14.40 -9.92 -12.53
CA TYR A 157 14.03 -11.02 -11.65
C TYR A 157 15.25 -11.82 -11.24
N ILE A 158 15.20 -12.40 -10.04
CA ILE A 158 16.24 -13.27 -9.51
C ILE A 158 15.70 -14.68 -9.44
N PHE A 159 16.35 -15.62 -10.14
CA PHE A 159 16.01 -17.04 -10.12
C PHE A 159 17.27 -17.88 -9.91
N GLY A 160 17.30 -18.69 -8.85
CA GLY A 160 18.44 -19.57 -8.56
C GLY A 160 19.79 -18.84 -8.41
N GLY A 161 19.76 -17.58 -7.95
CA GLY A 161 20.95 -16.73 -7.82
C GLY A 161 21.38 -16.01 -9.11
N VAL A 162 20.65 -16.20 -10.22
CA VAL A 162 20.89 -15.49 -11.48
C VAL A 162 19.92 -14.32 -11.59
N THR A 163 20.44 -13.13 -11.88
CA THR A 163 19.64 -11.93 -12.17
C THR A 163 19.43 -11.82 -13.67
N ALA A 164 18.18 -11.79 -14.11
CA ALA A 164 17.79 -11.63 -15.51
C ALA A 164 16.94 -10.37 -15.69
N PRO A 165 17.15 -9.59 -16.77
CA PRO A 165 16.29 -8.44 -17.05
C PRO A 165 14.86 -8.91 -17.31
N ALA A 166 13.89 -8.09 -16.89
CA ALA A 166 12.47 -8.37 -17.06
C ALA A 166 11.78 -7.26 -17.85
N GLU A 167 11.98 -6.01 -17.43
CA GLU A 167 11.38 -4.85 -18.07
C GLU A 167 12.35 -3.67 -18.01
N LYS A 168 12.34 -2.83 -19.04
CA LYS A 168 13.03 -1.56 -19.09
C LYS A 168 12.12 -0.49 -19.68
N GLN A 169 12.08 0.68 -19.05
CA GLN A 169 11.42 1.86 -19.57
C GLN A 169 12.44 2.99 -19.71
N VAL A 170 12.46 3.64 -20.87
CA VAL A 170 13.32 4.80 -21.15
C VAL A 170 12.44 6.03 -21.32
N PHE A 171 12.80 7.12 -20.67
CA PHE A 171 12.05 8.37 -20.63
C PHE A 171 12.83 9.45 -21.37
N GLU A 172 12.20 10.05 -22.38
CA GLU A 172 12.66 11.27 -23.03
C GLU A 172 11.82 12.42 -22.48
N ASN A 173 12.44 13.34 -21.74
CA ASN A 173 11.72 14.40 -21.03
C ASN A 173 11.85 15.77 -21.72
N ASN A 174 10.84 16.63 -21.54
CA ASN A 174 10.93 18.05 -21.86
C ASN A 174 11.81 18.81 -20.86
N SER A 175 11.99 20.12 -21.05
CA SER A 175 12.81 20.97 -20.17
C SER A 175 12.31 21.08 -18.73
N LEU A 176 11.04 20.72 -18.47
CA LEU A 176 10.44 20.67 -17.13
C LEU A 176 10.61 19.30 -16.46
N GLY A 177 11.19 18.32 -17.15
CA GLY A 177 11.34 16.95 -16.67
C GLY A 177 10.10 16.09 -16.84
N LEU A 178 9.10 16.54 -17.60
CA LEU A 178 7.90 15.76 -17.91
C LEU A 178 8.16 14.93 -19.18
N PRO A 179 7.76 13.65 -19.27
CA PRO A 179 8.07 12.82 -20.42
C PRO A 179 7.32 13.32 -21.66
N GLN A 180 8.01 13.26 -22.78
CA GLN A 180 7.47 13.38 -24.13
C GLN A 180 7.34 12.00 -24.78
N VAL A 181 8.28 11.10 -24.50
CA VAL A 181 8.25 9.71 -24.98
C VAL A 181 8.65 8.77 -23.84
N ILE A 182 7.91 7.68 -23.69
CA ILE A 182 8.33 6.53 -22.88
C ILE A 182 8.36 5.31 -23.78
N THR A 183 9.51 4.63 -23.85
CA THR A 183 9.65 3.36 -24.57
C THR A 183 9.78 2.23 -23.58
N VAL A 184 8.89 1.24 -23.67
CA VAL A 184 8.86 0.05 -22.81
C VAL A 184 9.41 -1.14 -23.59
N GLN A 185 10.36 -1.82 -22.96
CA GLN A 185 10.93 -3.07 -23.43
C GLN A 185 10.68 -4.16 -22.40
N SER A 186 10.34 -5.36 -22.85
CA SER A 186 10.17 -6.55 -22.00
C SER A 186 11.13 -7.63 -22.46
N ALA A 187 11.61 -8.43 -21.53
CA ALA A 187 12.44 -9.58 -21.86
C ALA A 187 11.60 -10.62 -22.62
N GLU A 188 12.11 -11.09 -23.74
CA GLU A 188 11.52 -12.19 -24.49
C GLU A 188 11.69 -13.49 -23.70
N PHE A 189 10.61 -14.27 -23.64
CA PHE A 189 10.59 -15.53 -22.93
C PHE A 189 11.59 -16.53 -23.53
N GLY A 190 12.50 -17.05 -22.70
CA GLY A 190 13.49 -18.06 -23.06
C GLY A 190 14.85 -17.51 -23.52
N THR A 191 14.89 -16.32 -24.10
CA THR A 191 16.16 -15.67 -24.52
C THR A 191 16.65 -14.66 -23.49
N GLY A 192 15.74 -14.02 -22.74
CA GLY A 192 16.07 -12.96 -21.79
C GLY A 192 16.52 -11.66 -22.46
N VAL A 193 16.37 -11.55 -23.79
CA VAL A 193 16.70 -10.35 -24.56
C VAL A 193 15.56 -9.35 -24.43
N LEU A 194 15.88 -8.08 -24.13
CA LEU A 194 14.88 -7.01 -24.08
C LEU A 194 14.42 -6.63 -25.49
N GLU A 195 13.13 -6.73 -25.74
CA GLU A 195 12.49 -6.33 -26.99
C GLU A 195 11.49 -5.20 -26.74
N ASN A 196 11.32 -4.33 -27.75
CA ASN A 196 10.31 -3.28 -27.72
C ASN A 196 8.90 -3.89 -27.64
N VAL A 197 8.05 -3.33 -26.77
CA VAL A 197 6.66 -3.77 -26.62
C VAL A 197 5.70 -2.60 -26.84
N THR A 198 5.86 -1.54 -26.05
CA THR A 198 4.93 -0.41 -26.04
C THR A 198 5.69 0.91 -26.03
N ARG A 199 5.14 1.92 -26.70
CA ARG A 199 5.63 3.30 -26.65
C ARG A 199 4.49 4.24 -26.33
N TYR A 200 4.71 5.15 -25.39
CA TYR A 200 3.80 6.23 -25.06
C TYR A 200 4.37 7.55 -25.56
N THR A 201 3.55 8.36 -26.21
CA THR A 201 3.90 9.71 -26.64
C THR A 201 2.97 10.72 -25.98
N TYR A 202 3.55 11.68 -25.26
CA TYR A 202 2.85 12.67 -24.47
C TYR A 202 2.87 14.00 -25.22
N GLN A 203 1.71 14.63 -25.33
CA GLN A 203 1.55 15.96 -25.94
C GLN A 203 1.09 16.94 -24.88
N TYR A 204 1.71 18.12 -24.89
CA TYR A 204 1.43 19.20 -23.96
C TYR A 204 0.93 20.43 -24.72
N ASN A 205 0.26 21.34 -24.01
CA ASN A 205 -0.14 22.62 -24.54
C ASN A 205 1.11 23.43 -24.96
N GLN A 206 1.09 24.01 -26.16
CA GLN A 206 2.23 24.77 -26.69
C GLN A 206 2.57 26.00 -25.83
N SER A 207 1.57 26.65 -25.26
CA SER A 207 1.73 27.83 -24.40
C SER A 207 2.01 27.48 -22.94
N ASN A 208 1.71 26.25 -22.52
CA ASN A 208 1.96 25.75 -21.17
C ASN A 208 2.46 24.30 -21.21
N GLN A 209 3.78 24.11 -21.22
CA GLN A 209 4.39 22.78 -21.35
C GLN A 209 4.18 21.87 -20.12
N ALA A 210 3.50 22.33 -19.07
CA ALA A 210 3.06 21.50 -17.95
C ALA A 210 1.62 20.96 -18.11
N ASP A 211 0.86 21.48 -19.08
CA ASP A 211 -0.53 21.11 -19.34
C ASP A 211 -0.59 19.96 -20.34
N LEU A 212 -0.73 18.73 -19.83
CA LEU A 212 -0.85 17.52 -20.64
C LEU A 212 -2.21 17.48 -21.36
N THR A 213 -2.19 17.35 -22.68
CA THR A 213 -3.39 17.35 -23.52
C THR A 213 -3.72 15.98 -24.10
N SER A 214 -2.72 15.14 -24.39
CA SER A 214 -2.97 13.76 -24.82
C SER A 214 -1.80 12.81 -24.57
N ILE A 215 -2.12 11.52 -24.46
CA ILE A 215 -1.17 10.41 -24.50
C ILE A 215 -1.57 9.50 -25.66
N THR A 216 -0.64 9.16 -26.54
CA THR A 216 -0.81 8.15 -27.58
C THR A 216 -0.01 6.92 -27.21
N GLU A 217 -0.65 5.75 -27.24
CA GLU A 217 0.02 4.46 -27.09
C GLU A 217 0.26 3.83 -28.48
N ALA A 218 1.43 3.23 -28.65
CA ALA A 218 1.78 2.46 -29.83
C ALA A 218 2.36 1.09 -29.45
N ALA A 219 1.94 0.04 -30.16
CA ALA A 219 2.49 -1.30 -30.05
C ALA A 219 3.65 -1.50 -31.04
N TRP A 220 4.61 -2.34 -30.67
CA TRP A 220 5.69 -2.76 -31.56
C TRP A 220 5.28 -3.97 -32.41
N GLU A 221 5.11 -3.77 -33.71
CA GLU A 221 4.68 -4.81 -34.64
C GLU A 221 5.52 -4.78 -35.93
N ASN A 222 6.07 -5.93 -36.33
CA ASN A 222 6.86 -6.07 -37.56
C ASN A 222 7.96 -5.00 -37.69
N ALA A 223 8.72 -4.81 -36.60
CA ALA A 223 9.80 -3.82 -36.49
C ALA A 223 9.36 -2.36 -36.68
N ASN A 224 8.08 -2.05 -36.46
CA ASN A 224 7.53 -0.70 -36.55
C ASN A 224 6.58 -0.40 -35.39
N TRP A 225 6.53 0.86 -34.98
CA TRP A 225 5.53 1.32 -34.01
C TRP A 225 4.19 1.57 -34.71
N LYS A 226 3.11 1.06 -34.13
CA LYS A 226 1.74 1.29 -34.60
C LYS A 226 0.89 1.83 -33.48
N ASP A 227 0.32 3.00 -33.68
CA ASP A 227 -0.60 3.60 -32.72
C ASP A 227 -1.84 2.71 -32.52
N THR A 228 -2.21 2.47 -31.26
CA THR A 228 -3.30 1.56 -30.86
C THR A 228 -4.38 2.28 -30.05
N SER A 229 -3.98 3.19 -29.17
CA SER A 229 -4.91 3.92 -28.30
C SER A 229 -4.50 5.38 -28.10
N LYS A 230 -5.47 6.22 -27.74
CA LYS A 230 -5.23 7.62 -27.40
C LYS A 230 -6.09 8.04 -26.22
N ILE A 231 -5.47 8.76 -25.29
CA ILE A 231 -6.11 9.39 -24.15
C ILE A 231 -6.07 10.89 -24.35
N LEU A 232 -7.21 11.56 -24.23
CA LEU A 232 -7.33 13.02 -24.33
C LEU A 232 -7.69 13.61 -22.98
N TYR A 233 -7.11 14.76 -22.66
CA TYR A 233 -7.34 15.50 -21.42
C TYR A 233 -7.86 16.90 -21.72
N THR A 234 -8.87 17.33 -20.97
CA THR A 234 -9.10 18.74 -20.70
C THR A 234 -8.83 19.00 -19.23
N ARG A 235 -8.32 20.19 -18.90
CA ARG A 235 -7.84 20.51 -17.55
C ARG A 235 -8.29 21.89 -17.11
N ASN A 236 -8.46 22.06 -15.80
CA ASN A 236 -8.71 23.36 -15.19
C ASN A 236 -7.42 24.19 -15.06
N ALA A 237 -7.52 25.40 -14.53
CA ALA A 237 -6.37 26.29 -14.36
C ALA A 237 -5.28 25.74 -13.40
N LYS A 238 -5.64 24.77 -12.54
CA LYS A 238 -4.72 24.06 -11.63
C LYS A 238 -4.08 22.82 -12.25
N LEU A 239 -4.38 22.56 -13.53
CA LEU A 239 -3.95 21.38 -14.29
C LEU A 239 -4.55 20.06 -13.80
N ASN A 240 -5.67 20.12 -13.06
CA ASN A 240 -6.45 18.95 -12.70
C ASN A 240 -7.40 18.58 -13.84
N PRO A 241 -7.63 17.28 -14.12
CA PRO A 241 -8.46 16.84 -15.23
C PRO A 241 -9.92 17.28 -15.05
N LEU A 242 -10.52 17.87 -16.09
CA LEU A 242 -11.96 18.11 -16.18
C LEU A 242 -12.64 16.98 -16.95
N THR A 243 -12.00 16.51 -18.02
CA THR A 243 -12.45 15.34 -18.79
C THR A 243 -11.27 14.48 -19.21
N ILE A 244 -11.46 13.17 -19.18
CA ILE A 244 -10.54 12.19 -19.79
C ILE A 244 -11.33 11.36 -20.80
N VAL A 245 -10.84 11.24 -22.03
CA VAL A 245 -11.48 10.43 -23.08
C VAL A 245 -10.50 9.39 -23.59
N TYR A 246 -10.93 8.13 -23.60
CA TYR A 246 -10.17 7.00 -24.11
C TYR A 246 -10.68 6.62 -25.50
N GLN A 247 -9.76 6.44 -26.45
CA GLN A 247 -10.07 6.15 -27.85
C GLN A 247 -9.21 5.00 -28.36
N ASN A 248 -9.80 4.15 -29.18
CA ASN A 248 -9.08 3.23 -30.05
C ASN A 248 -8.69 3.96 -31.33
N ILE A 249 -7.42 3.87 -31.74
CA ILE A 249 -6.92 4.54 -32.93
C ILE A 249 -6.11 3.57 -33.81
N THR A 250 -5.96 3.87 -35.09
CA THR A 250 -5.02 3.16 -35.97
C THR A 250 -4.48 4.12 -37.02
N GLY A 251 -3.14 4.13 -37.18
CA GLY A 251 -2.46 5.02 -38.10
C GLY A 251 -2.77 6.50 -37.83
N GLY A 252 -2.92 6.87 -36.56
CA GLY A 252 -3.27 8.23 -36.12
C GLY A 252 -4.75 8.61 -36.26
N ASN A 253 -5.60 7.76 -36.86
CA ASN A 253 -7.03 8.03 -37.03
C ASN A 253 -7.84 7.39 -35.90
N VAL A 254 -8.84 8.11 -35.39
CA VAL A 254 -9.77 7.57 -34.39
C VAL A 254 -10.69 6.55 -35.04
N ILE A 255 -10.69 5.33 -34.52
CA ILE A 255 -11.61 4.27 -34.93
C ILE A 255 -12.91 4.43 -34.14
N GLU A 256 -12.80 4.50 -32.81
CA GLU A 256 -13.95 4.61 -31.92
C GLU A 256 -13.54 5.24 -30.58
N ASN A 257 -14.51 5.87 -29.92
CA ASN A 257 -14.36 6.19 -28.51
C ASN A 257 -14.63 4.93 -27.67
N MET A 258 -14.07 4.86 -26.47
CA MET A 258 -14.23 3.72 -25.56
C MET A 258 -14.97 4.14 -24.29
N SER A 259 -14.35 5.02 -23.52
CA SER A 259 -14.86 5.50 -22.24
C SER A 259 -14.51 6.97 -22.03
N ARG A 260 -15.26 7.61 -21.16
CA ARG A 260 -15.05 9.00 -20.77
C ARG A 260 -15.24 9.15 -19.27
N GLN A 261 -14.39 9.98 -18.68
CA GLN A 261 -14.48 10.40 -17.29
C GLN A 261 -14.70 11.91 -17.25
N GLU A 262 -15.56 12.36 -16.34
CA GLU A 262 -15.87 13.78 -16.12
C GLU A 262 -15.71 14.10 -14.64
N TYR A 263 -15.02 15.20 -14.33
CA TYR A 263 -14.67 15.58 -12.98
C TYR A 263 -15.33 16.91 -12.61
N VAL A 264 -15.89 16.96 -11.40
CA VAL A 264 -16.39 18.18 -10.77
C VAL A 264 -15.61 18.37 -9.48
N TYR A 265 -15.16 19.59 -9.21
CA TYR A 265 -14.37 19.94 -8.04
C TYR A 265 -15.17 20.80 -7.06
N TYR A 266 -14.79 20.76 -5.79
CA TYR A 266 -15.20 21.76 -4.81
C TYR A 266 -14.58 23.13 -5.13
N ALA A 267 -15.11 24.19 -4.48
CA ALA A 267 -14.53 25.52 -4.58
C ALA A 267 -13.04 25.50 -4.22
N GLY A 268 -12.19 26.03 -5.10
CA GLY A 268 -10.73 25.95 -4.99
C GLY A 268 -10.06 25.02 -6.01
N ASP A 269 -10.84 24.23 -6.76
CA ASP A 269 -10.40 23.45 -7.93
C ASP A 269 -9.35 22.34 -7.66
N GLU A 270 -9.20 21.92 -6.40
CA GLU A 270 -8.18 20.95 -5.96
C GLU A 270 -8.77 19.63 -5.46
N LEU A 271 -9.91 19.66 -4.76
CA LEU A 271 -10.57 18.46 -4.22
C LEU A 271 -11.72 18.03 -5.13
N VAL A 272 -11.70 16.78 -5.57
CA VAL A 272 -12.75 16.21 -6.43
C VAL A 272 -14.03 16.08 -5.62
N ASN A 273 -15.12 16.66 -6.09
CA ASN A 273 -16.44 16.45 -5.51
C ASN A 273 -17.08 15.17 -6.08
N THR A 274 -17.14 15.09 -7.41
CA THR A 274 -17.81 14.01 -8.13
C THR A 274 -16.99 13.62 -9.36
N MET A 275 -16.97 12.33 -9.67
CA MET A 275 -16.40 11.78 -10.90
C MET A 275 -17.42 10.87 -11.59
N GLU A 276 -17.79 11.18 -12.82
CA GLU A 276 -18.72 10.38 -13.61
C GLU A 276 -17.99 9.56 -14.67
N TYR A 277 -18.37 8.29 -14.79
CA TYR A 277 -17.86 7.35 -15.78
C TYR A 277 -18.92 7.10 -16.85
N LYS A 278 -18.51 7.17 -18.12
CA LYS A 278 -19.36 6.99 -19.29
C LYS A 278 -18.74 5.98 -20.24
N PHE A 279 -19.58 5.21 -20.91
CA PHE A 279 -19.19 4.28 -21.98
C PHE A 279 -19.66 4.80 -23.33
N TRP A 280 -18.94 4.47 -24.39
CA TRP A 280 -19.35 4.80 -25.75
C TRP A 280 -20.31 3.75 -26.31
N SER A 281 -21.45 4.20 -26.83
CA SER A 281 -22.37 3.37 -27.60
C SER A 281 -22.14 3.58 -29.09
N SER A 282 -21.59 2.57 -29.78
CA SER A 282 -21.34 2.60 -31.22
C SER A 282 -22.61 2.61 -32.06
N PHE A 283 -23.70 2.02 -31.57
CA PHE A 283 -24.99 1.98 -32.26
C PHE A 283 -25.65 3.36 -32.39
N GLY A 284 -25.37 4.28 -31.47
CA GLY A 284 -25.93 5.64 -31.46
C GLY A 284 -24.90 6.75 -31.59
N SER A 285 -23.60 6.43 -31.65
CA SER A 285 -22.49 7.39 -31.55
C SER A 285 -22.67 8.38 -30.39
N THR A 286 -23.05 7.85 -29.22
CA THR A 286 -23.40 8.64 -28.03
C THR A 286 -22.74 8.08 -26.79
N TRP A 287 -22.57 8.95 -25.79
CA TRP A 287 -22.10 8.56 -24.46
C TRP A 287 -23.27 8.10 -23.59
N GLY A 288 -23.15 6.91 -23.01
CA GLY A 288 -24.05 6.39 -21.97
C GLY A 288 -23.40 6.49 -20.59
N ASN A 289 -24.21 6.70 -19.54
CA ASN A 289 -23.73 6.71 -18.16
C ASN A 289 -23.43 5.29 -17.67
N SER A 290 -22.38 5.14 -16.86
CA SER A 290 -21.95 3.86 -16.28
C SER A 290 -22.01 3.88 -14.76
N SER A 291 -21.20 4.74 -14.14
CA SER A 291 -21.08 4.81 -12.68
C SER A 291 -20.64 6.21 -12.26
N ARG A 292 -20.73 6.48 -10.97
CA ARG A 292 -20.37 7.75 -10.37
C ARG A 292 -19.69 7.52 -9.02
N GLU A 293 -18.67 8.32 -8.78
CA GLU A 293 -17.99 8.42 -7.50
C GLU A 293 -18.23 9.79 -6.90
N SER A 294 -18.39 9.86 -5.58
CA SER A 294 -18.44 11.13 -4.85
C SER A 294 -17.63 11.09 -3.56
N TYR A 295 -17.09 12.24 -3.18
CA TYR A 295 -16.13 12.35 -2.09
C TYR A 295 -16.52 13.49 -1.14
N THR A 296 -16.30 13.30 0.15
CA THR A 296 -16.29 14.40 1.14
C THR A 296 -14.97 14.40 1.89
N TYR A 297 -14.60 15.55 2.47
CA TYR A 297 -13.28 15.74 3.06
C TYR A 297 -13.36 16.42 4.43
N ASN A 298 -12.35 16.19 5.27
CA ASN A 298 -12.12 16.96 6.47
C ASN A 298 -11.45 18.32 6.12
N SER A 299 -11.17 19.14 7.13
CA SER A 299 -10.51 20.44 6.95
C SER A 299 -9.08 20.35 6.41
N ASN A 300 -8.44 19.19 6.51
CA ASN A 300 -7.07 18.94 6.03
C ASN A 300 -7.06 18.42 4.58
N GLY A 301 -8.23 18.15 3.98
CA GLY A 301 -8.35 17.57 2.65
C GLY A 301 -8.25 16.04 2.62
N ASP A 302 -8.34 15.35 3.76
CA ASP A 302 -8.42 13.89 3.81
C ASP A 302 -9.85 13.42 3.55
N VAL A 303 -10.01 12.34 2.78
CA VAL A 303 -11.32 11.78 2.40
C VAL A 303 -12.05 11.22 3.62
N LEU A 304 -13.19 11.81 3.98
CA LEU A 304 -14.07 11.30 5.04
C LEU A 304 -15.03 10.23 4.52
N THR A 305 -15.63 10.49 3.36
CA THR A 305 -16.54 9.53 2.72
C THR A 305 -16.22 9.37 1.25
N TYR A 306 -16.25 8.13 0.77
CA TYR A 306 -16.27 7.78 -0.64
C TYR A 306 -17.58 7.03 -0.92
N ASN A 307 -18.32 7.42 -1.95
CA ASN A 307 -19.48 6.67 -2.41
C ASN A 307 -19.29 6.23 -3.85
N TYR A 308 -19.67 5.00 -4.15
CA TYR A 308 -19.73 4.45 -5.49
C TYR A 308 -21.16 4.08 -5.85
N GLU A 309 -21.63 4.60 -6.97
CA GLU A 309 -22.98 4.40 -7.50
C GLU A 309 -22.90 3.83 -8.91
N ILE A 310 -23.79 2.90 -9.23
CA ILE A 310 -23.92 2.33 -10.58
C ILE A 310 -25.16 2.89 -11.27
N PHE A 311 -25.12 3.03 -12.58
CA PHE A 311 -26.23 3.56 -13.36
C PHE A 311 -27.16 2.43 -13.83
N ILE A 312 -28.38 2.39 -13.33
CA ILE A 312 -29.41 1.41 -13.67
C ILE A 312 -30.73 2.15 -13.94
N ASP A 313 -31.44 1.77 -15.00
CA ASP A 313 -32.77 2.30 -15.34
C ASP A 313 -32.86 3.83 -15.27
N ASN A 314 -31.89 4.49 -15.91
CA ASN A 314 -31.77 5.95 -16.00
C ASN A 314 -31.54 6.68 -14.67
N ASN A 315 -31.08 5.98 -13.63
CA ASN A 315 -30.79 6.54 -12.32
C ASN A 315 -29.46 6.01 -11.76
N TYR A 316 -28.77 6.84 -10.99
CA TYR A 316 -27.66 6.37 -10.16
C TYR A 316 -28.20 5.72 -8.90
N VAL A 317 -27.81 4.48 -8.65
CA VAL A 317 -28.18 3.71 -7.47
C VAL A 317 -26.95 3.43 -6.61
N PRO A 318 -27.05 3.53 -5.28
CA PRO A 318 -25.93 3.21 -4.39
C PRO A 318 -25.45 1.77 -4.59
N PHE A 319 -24.13 1.57 -4.60
CA PHE A 319 -23.51 0.24 -4.68
C PHE A 319 -22.62 -0.03 -3.48
N SER A 320 -21.70 0.88 -3.16
CA SER A 320 -20.85 0.78 -1.97
C SER A 320 -20.50 2.16 -1.42
N ARG A 321 -20.13 2.22 -0.15
CA ARG A 321 -19.55 3.42 0.46
C ARG A 321 -18.43 3.05 1.42
N GLU A 322 -17.53 4.01 1.62
CA GLU A 322 -16.49 3.93 2.62
C GLU A 322 -16.53 5.15 3.53
N THR A 323 -16.36 4.94 4.84
CA THR A 323 -16.21 6.01 5.84
C THR A 323 -14.88 5.89 6.54
N SER A 324 -14.07 6.94 6.50
CA SER A 324 -12.75 7.00 7.13
C SER A 324 -12.74 7.94 8.34
N ALA A 325 -12.02 7.55 9.38
CA ALA A 325 -11.73 8.38 10.55
C ALA A 325 -10.24 8.64 10.64
N TYR A 326 -9.85 9.80 11.19
CA TYR A 326 -8.47 10.25 11.29
C TYR A 326 -8.19 10.81 12.68
N ASP A 327 -6.93 10.78 13.10
CA ASP A 327 -6.47 11.49 14.29
C ASP A 327 -6.16 12.96 14.00
N LEU A 328 -5.75 13.70 15.04
CA LEU A 328 -5.38 15.11 14.93
C LEU A 328 -4.13 15.37 14.08
N ALA A 329 -3.32 14.34 13.83
CA ALA A 329 -2.13 14.41 12.98
C ALA A 329 -2.42 14.04 11.52
N GLY A 330 -3.68 13.73 11.18
CA GLY A 330 -4.08 13.33 9.82
C GLY A 330 -3.78 11.86 9.52
N LEU A 331 -3.47 11.04 10.52
CA LEU A 331 -3.29 9.60 10.34
C LEU A 331 -4.65 8.91 10.38
N LYS A 332 -4.94 8.08 9.36
CA LYS A 332 -6.19 7.33 9.27
C LYS A 332 -6.28 6.35 10.44
N LEU A 333 -7.34 6.38 11.24
CA LEU A 333 -7.60 5.49 12.38
C LEU A 333 -8.46 4.29 12.00
N SER A 334 -9.42 4.49 11.10
CA SER A 334 -10.27 3.43 10.61
C SER A 334 -10.82 3.72 9.23
N ASN A 335 -11.18 2.66 8.51
CA ASN A 335 -11.99 2.71 7.30
C ASN A 335 -13.07 1.62 7.43
N LEU A 336 -14.32 1.97 7.16
CA LEU A 336 -15.45 1.04 7.13
C LEU A 336 -16.01 1.05 5.71
N ARG A 337 -16.04 -0.10 5.05
CA ARG A 337 -16.72 -0.33 3.79
C ARG A 337 -18.08 -0.96 4.04
N GLU A 338 -19.09 -0.44 3.35
CA GLU A 338 -20.44 -0.99 3.33
C GLU A 338 -20.92 -1.19 1.90
N ASN A 339 -21.58 -2.31 1.63
CA ASN A 339 -22.26 -2.57 0.38
C ASN A 339 -23.75 -2.26 0.52
N TYR A 340 -24.37 -1.82 -0.57
CA TYR A 340 -25.79 -1.53 -0.61
C TYR A 340 -26.57 -2.77 -1.04
N GLU A 341 -27.33 -3.35 -0.11
CA GLU A 341 -28.06 -4.59 -0.33
C GLU A 341 -29.52 -4.42 0.11
N ASN A 342 -30.46 -4.70 -0.79
CA ASN A 342 -31.90 -4.72 -0.51
C ASN A 342 -32.41 -3.45 0.21
N GLY A 343 -31.89 -2.27 -0.18
CA GLY A 343 -32.30 -0.99 0.40
C GLY A 343 -31.56 -0.57 1.66
N ASN A 344 -30.55 -1.33 2.12
CA ASN A 344 -29.82 -1.08 3.35
C ASN A 344 -28.31 -1.10 3.12
N TRP A 345 -27.58 -0.36 3.94
CA TRP A 345 -26.12 -0.47 4.02
C TRP A 345 -25.74 -1.64 4.92
N VAL A 346 -24.94 -2.55 4.39
CA VAL A 346 -24.46 -3.74 5.08
C VAL A 346 -22.95 -3.65 5.16
N ASN A 347 -22.38 -3.81 6.36
CA ASN A 347 -20.93 -3.81 6.55
C ASN A 347 -20.29 -4.93 5.72
N ASP A 348 -19.30 -4.57 4.91
CA ASP A 348 -18.50 -5.50 4.11
C ASP A 348 -17.17 -5.76 4.83
N ASP A 349 -16.39 -4.71 5.06
CA ASP A 349 -15.12 -4.79 5.79
C ASP A 349 -14.86 -3.55 6.65
N ARG A 350 -14.02 -3.71 7.68
CA ARG A 350 -13.58 -2.61 8.52
C ARG A 350 -12.10 -2.75 8.84
N THR A 351 -11.31 -1.79 8.40
CA THR A 351 -9.87 -1.69 8.70
C THR A 351 -9.63 -0.75 9.88
N LEU A 352 -8.75 -1.13 10.81
CA LEU A 352 -8.29 -0.30 11.94
C LEU A 352 -6.79 -0.09 11.86
N TYR A 353 -6.32 1.14 11.92
CA TYR A 353 -4.90 1.46 11.82
C TYR A 353 -4.33 1.81 13.20
N TYR A 354 -3.20 1.20 13.54
CA TYR A 354 -2.56 1.38 14.85
C TYR A 354 -1.12 1.85 14.70
N TYR A 355 -0.88 3.14 14.93
CA TYR A 355 0.47 3.69 14.88
C TYR A 355 1.19 3.51 16.22
N VAL A 356 2.38 2.92 16.19
CA VAL A 356 3.31 2.88 17.33
C VAL A 356 4.44 3.86 17.05
N PRO A 357 4.39 5.09 17.59
CA PRO A 357 5.53 5.99 17.50
C PRO A 357 6.67 5.44 18.36
N THR A 358 7.82 5.15 17.76
CA THR A 358 9.05 4.95 18.51
C THR A 358 9.66 6.30 18.83
N THR A 359 9.32 6.87 19.98
CA THR A 359 10.21 7.83 20.64
C THR A 359 11.38 7.04 21.23
N GLY A 360 12.36 6.69 20.39
CA GLY A 360 13.54 5.96 20.86
C GLY A 360 14.41 5.50 19.70
N VAL A 361 15.64 6.03 19.66
CA VAL A 361 16.76 5.45 18.91
C VAL A 361 16.79 3.96 19.23
N LYS A 362 16.84 3.08 18.20
CA LYS A 362 17.22 1.67 18.41
C LYS A 362 18.62 1.68 19.01
N GLU A 363 18.71 1.67 20.34
CA GLU A 363 19.96 1.34 21.00
C GLU A 363 20.30 -0.07 20.56
N LYS A 364 21.39 -0.17 19.81
CA LYS A 364 22.04 -1.38 19.38
C LYS A 364 21.92 -2.44 20.47
N GLU A 365 21.21 -3.53 20.18
CA GLU A 365 21.15 -4.73 21.02
C GLU A 365 22.58 -5.23 21.25
N THR A 366 23.18 -4.74 22.33
CA THR A 366 24.46 -5.20 22.85
C THR A 366 24.35 -5.29 24.36
N ALA A 367 23.41 -6.11 24.81
CA ALA A 367 23.46 -6.83 26.07
C ALA A 367 22.52 -8.03 25.94
N VAL A 368 22.98 -9.23 26.28
CA VAL A 368 22.09 -10.39 26.42
C VAL A 368 21.09 -10.02 27.53
N ALA A 369 19.88 -9.62 27.16
CA ALA A 369 18.87 -9.21 28.14
C ALA A 369 18.56 -10.41 29.06
N SER A 370 18.62 -10.20 30.37
CA SER A 370 18.36 -11.25 31.36
C SER A 370 16.88 -11.64 31.47
N TYR A 371 16.01 -10.90 30.76
CA TYR A 371 14.58 -11.11 30.70
C TYR A 371 14.03 -10.63 29.35
N GLY A 372 12.90 -11.20 28.92
CA GLY A 372 12.17 -10.79 27.72
C GLY A 372 10.67 -10.70 27.97
N LEU A 373 9.99 -9.73 27.36
CA LEU A 373 8.54 -9.58 27.45
C LEU A 373 7.95 -9.66 26.04
N SER A 374 7.03 -10.59 25.81
CA SER A 374 6.35 -10.77 24.53
C SER A 374 5.07 -9.94 24.45
N GLN A 375 4.60 -9.71 23.22
CA GLN A 375 3.27 -9.14 23.00
C GLN A 375 2.19 -10.05 23.57
N ASN A 376 1.19 -9.48 24.24
CA ASN A 376 0.02 -10.23 24.72
C ASN A 376 -0.75 -10.81 23.53
N TYR A 377 -1.34 -11.99 23.70
CA TYR A 377 -2.15 -12.62 22.65
C TYR A 377 -3.44 -13.24 23.24
N PRO A 378 -4.61 -12.96 22.64
CA PRO A 378 -4.85 -12.03 21.52
C PRO A 378 -4.57 -10.55 21.85
N ASN A 379 -4.33 -9.71 20.84
CA ASN A 379 -4.30 -8.24 20.96
C ASN A 379 -4.74 -7.60 19.61
N PRO A 380 -5.86 -6.86 19.54
CA PRO A 380 -6.81 -6.55 20.61
C PRO A 380 -7.40 -7.80 21.26
N PHE A 381 -7.82 -7.70 22.52
CA PHE A 381 -8.38 -8.82 23.27
C PHE A 381 -9.81 -8.54 23.76
N ASN A 382 -10.64 -9.58 23.84
CA ASN A 382 -12.00 -9.52 24.37
C ASN A 382 -12.41 -10.84 25.07
N PRO A 383 -12.72 -10.85 26.37
CA PRO A 383 -12.18 -9.96 27.39
C PRO A 383 -10.82 -10.44 27.92
N SER A 384 -10.26 -11.55 27.41
CA SER A 384 -9.04 -12.16 27.97
C SER A 384 -7.87 -12.25 26.99
N THR A 385 -6.66 -12.17 27.51
CA THR A 385 -5.39 -12.33 26.78
C THR A 385 -4.38 -13.10 27.62
N VAL A 386 -3.32 -13.61 26.98
CA VAL A 386 -2.15 -14.20 27.65
C VAL A 386 -0.93 -13.32 27.41
N ILE A 387 -0.24 -12.94 28.48
CA ILE A 387 1.05 -12.26 28.46
C ILE A 387 2.15 -13.32 28.65
N ARG A 388 3.18 -13.29 27.80
CA ARG A 388 4.33 -14.20 27.90
C ARG A 388 5.61 -13.44 28.20
N TYR A 389 6.47 -14.02 29.02
CA TYR A 389 7.80 -13.48 29.31
C TYR A 389 8.79 -14.60 29.59
N THR A 390 10.07 -14.29 29.44
CA THR A 390 11.19 -15.22 29.65
C THR A 390 12.16 -14.66 30.67
N LEU A 391 12.71 -15.52 31.52
CA LEU A 391 13.75 -15.19 32.51
C LEU A 391 14.96 -16.10 32.28
N THR A 392 16.16 -15.55 32.21
CA THR A 392 17.38 -16.34 32.00
C THR A 392 18.03 -16.80 33.31
N ASN A 393 17.69 -16.18 34.44
CA ASN A 393 18.19 -16.51 35.78
C ASN A 393 17.08 -16.36 36.81
N PRO A 394 17.17 -17.04 37.98
CA PRO A 394 16.25 -16.82 39.09
C PRO A 394 16.28 -15.36 39.56
N VAL A 395 15.11 -14.71 39.60
CA VAL A 395 15.03 -13.28 39.94
C VAL A 395 13.64 -12.90 40.45
N GLN A 396 13.57 -11.92 41.36
CA GLN A 396 12.33 -11.27 41.77
C GLN A 396 11.76 -10.45 40.62
N ILE A 397 10.52 -10.73 40.20
CA ILE A 397 9.85 -9.98 39.13
C ILE A 397 8.52 -9.42 39.57
N THR A 398 8.12 -8.32 38.92
CA THR A 398 6.74 -7.82 38.97
C THR A 398 6.20 -7.65 37.55
N LEU A 399 5.01 -8.18 37.30
CA LEU A 399 4.25 -7.96 36.07
C LEU A 399 2.96 -7.25 36.44
N LYS A 400 2.81 -6.01 35.99
CA LYS A 400 1.68 -5.14 36.31
C LYS A 400 1.02 -4.60 35.06
N VAL A 401 -0.27 -4.27 35.18
CA VAL A 401 -1.08 -3.63 34.14
C VAL A 401 -1.47 -2.23 34.59
N TYR A 402 -1.40 -1.27 33.67
CA TYR A 402 -1.73 0.14 33.86
C TYR A 402 -2.73 0.61 32.80
N ASP A 403 -3.57 1.57 33.14
CA ASP A 403 -4.39 2.29 32.18
C ASP A 403 -3.58 3.34 31.40
N ALA A 404 -4.24 4.03 30.47
CA ALA A 404 -3.62 5.08 29.65
C ALA A 404 -3.10 6.29 30.44
N LEU A 405 -3.52 6.47 31.70
CA LEU A 405 -3.04 7.53 32.59
C LEU A 405 -1.88 7.06 33.48
N GLY A 406 -1.42 5.81 33.30
CA GLY A 406 -0.36 5.21 34.11
C GLY A 406 -0.84 4.74 35.48
N LYS A 407 -2.15 4.71 35.74
CA LYS A 407 -2.69 4.17 36.99
C LYS A 407 -2.68 2.65 36.92
N GLU A 408 -2.14 2.02 37.97
CA GLU A 408 -2.14 0.56 38.10
C GLU A 408 -3.58 0.04 38.18
N VAL A 409 -3.92 -0.90 37.30
CA VAL A 409 -5.23 -1.55 37.25
C VAL A 409 -5.16 -3.01 37.71
N SER A 410 -4.00 -3.66 37.62
CA SER A 410 -3.82 -5.04 38.08
C SER A 410 -2.35 -5.36 38.33
N THR A 411 -2.06 -6.17 39.34
CA THR A 411 -0.77 -6.85 39.51
C THR A 411 -0.96 -8.33 39.18
N LEU A 412 -0.31 -8.80 38.11
CA LEU A 412 -0.45 -10.16 37.61
C LEU A 412 0.57 -11.12 38.24
N VAL A 413 1.80 -10.63 38.48
CA VAL A 413 2.85 -11.38 39.16
C VAL A 413 3.64 -10.45 40.06
N ASN A 414 3.98 -10.92 41.25
CA ASN A 414 4.94 -10.29 42.15
C ASN A 414 5.61 -11.39 42.99
N ALA A 415 6.63 -12.03 42.41
CA ALA A 415 7.25 -13.21 43.01
C ALA A 415 8.68 -13.42 42.48
N GLU A 416 9.47 -14.16 43.25
CA GLU A 416 10.72 -14.74 42.78
C GLU A 416 10.41 -15.93 41.87
N GLN A 417 10.96 -15.92 40.67
CA GLN A 417 10.76 -16.97 39.68
C GLN A 417 12.09 -17.47 39.15
N SER A 418 12.20 -18.78 38.94
CA SER A 418 13.37 -19.41 38.34
C SER A 418 13.53 -19.04 36.86
N ALA A 419 14.66 -19.42 36.25
CA ALA A 419 14.82 -19.30 34.81
C ALA A 419 13.77 -20.14 34.06
N GLY A 420 13.16 -19.59 33.01
CA GLY A 420 12.12 -20.26 32.25
C GLY A 420 11.23 -19.33 31.43
N GLU A 421 10.30 -19.92 30.69
CA GLU A 421 9.22 -19.21 30.00
C GLU A 421 7.94 -19.27 30.82
N TYR A 422 7.26 -18.13 30.92
CA TYR A 422 6.04 -17.97 31.71
C TYR A 422 4.89 -17.47 30.85
N ARG A 423 3.68 -17.88 31.21
CA ARG A 423 2.42 -17.46 30.58
C ARG A 423 1.44 -17.06 31.65
N VAL A 424 0.92 -15.84 31.57
CA VAL A 424 0.00 -15.28 32.56
C VAL A 424 -1.24 -14.78 31.85
N ALA A 425 -2.40 -15.29 32.27
CA ALA A 425 -3.68 -14.82 31.75
C ALA A 425 -4.04 -13.47 32.38
N PHE A 426 -4.61 -12.59 31.57
CA PHE A 426 -5.19 -11.33 32.01
C PHE A 426 -6.64 -11.26 31.53
N ASP A 427 -7.56 -11.00 32.46
CA ASP A 427 -8.98 -10.78 32.17
C ASP A 427 -9.32 -9.29 32.37
N GLY A 428 -9.74 -8.66 31.28
CA GLY A 428 -10.18 -7.28 31.21
C GLY A 428 -11.70 -7.10 31.30
N SER A 429 -12.46 -8.13 31.66
CA SER A 429 -13.93 -8.07 31.76
C SER A 429 -14.44 -6.90 32.62
N GLY A 430 -13.73 -6.54 33.69
CA GLY A 430 -14.03 -5.41 34.58
C GLY A 430 -13.56 -4.04 34.09
N LEU A 431 -12.91 -3.94 32.93
CA LEU A 431 -12.28 -2.73 32.42
C LEU A 431 -13.04 -2.15 31.22
N SER A 432 -12.88 -0.86 30.94
CA SER A 432 -13.47 -0.22 29.76
C SER A 432 -12.66 -0.56 28.50
N SER A 433 -13.31 -0.57 27.32
CA SER A 433 -12.57 -0.62 26.06
C SER A 433 -11.55 0.52 26.01
N GLY A 434 -10.30 0.21 25.63
CA GLY A 434 -9.24 1.20 25.69
C GLY A 434 -7.84 0.61 25.70
N ILE A 435 -6.86 1.51 25.71
CA ILE A 435 -5.44 1.18 25.74
C ILE A 435 -5.01 0.93 27.17
N TYR A 436 -4.30 -0.18 27.36
CA TYR A 436 -3.62 -0.56 28.58
C TYR A 436 -2.15 -0.83 28.30
N TYR A 437 -1.33 -0.74 29.33
CA TYR A 437 0.08 -1.07 29.28
C TYR A 437 0.36 -2.17 30.29
N TYR A 438 1.24 -3.10 29.97
CA TYR A 438 1.75 -4.03 30.94
C TYR A 438 3.27 -3.95 31.01
N THR A 439 3.80 -3.94 32.22
CA THR A 439 5.21 -3.72 32.50
C THR A 439 5.76 -4.89 33.30
N LEU A 440 6.82 -5.50 32.78
CA LEU A 440 7.64 -6.46 33.50
C LEU A 440 8.84 -5.72 34.09
N THR A 441 8.99 -5.77 35.41
CA THR A 441 10.10 -5.14 36.13
C THR A 441 10.91 -6.21 36.85
N THR A 442 12.23 -6.11 36.72
CA THR A 442 13.25 -6.92 37.39
C THR A 442 14.30 -5.97 38.03
N PRO A 443 15.22 -6.45 38.87
CA PRO A 443 16.34 -5.64 39.36
C PRO A 443 17.25 -5.10 38.24
N ALA A 444 17.26 -5.75 37.07
CA ALA A 444 18.04 -5.33 35.91
C ALA A 444 17.34 -4.27 35.05
N GLY A 445 16.07 -3.96 35.31
CA GLY A 445 15.31 -2.93 34.59
C GLY A 445 13.85 -3.28 34.37
N SER A 446 13.16 -2.49 33.55
CA SER A 446 11.76 -2.71 33.21
C SER A 446 11.52 -2.61 31.71
N VAL A 447 10.58 -3.41 31.21
CA VAL A 447 10.11 -3.38 29.82
C VAL A 447 8.59 -3.30 29.81
N SER A 448 8.04 -2.43 28.98
CA SER A 448 6.60 -2.22 28.87
C SER A 448 6.10 -2.53 27.46
N LYS A 449 4.89 -3.06 27.36
CA LYS A 449 4.17 -3.27 26.10
C LYS A 449 2.73 -2.79 26.23
N LYS A 450 2.16 -2.39 25.08
CA LYS A 450 0.80 -1.87 24.97
C LYS A 450 -0.17 -2.99 24.61
N MET A 451 -1.37 -3.00 25.15
CA MET A 451 -2.48 -3.89 24.77
C MET A 451 -3.77 -3.11 24.62
N LEU A 452 -4.68 -3.60 23.78
CA LEU A 452 -5.98 -2.99 23.50
C LEU A 452 -7.10 -3.92 23.93
N LEU A 453 -7.92 -3.47 24.88
CA LEU A 453 -9.17 -4.13 25.24
C LEU A 453 -10.28 -3.59 24.33
N MET A 454 -11.02 -4.49 23.68
CA MET A 454 -12.22 -4.15 22.90
C MET A 454 -13.40 -4.98 23.39
N LYS A 455 -14.45 -4.34 23.88
CA LYS A 455 -15.74 -4.97 24.18
C LYS A 455 -16.69 -4.90 23.01
#